data_AF-A0AAY5KCX6-F1
#
_entry.id   AF-A0AAY5KCX6-F1
#
_cell.length_a   1.000
_cell.length_b   1.000
_cell.length_c   1.000
_cell.angle_alpha   90.00
_cell.angle_beta   90.00
_cell.angle_gamma   90.00
#
_symmetry.space_group_name_H-M   'P 1'
#
loop_
_entity.id
_entity.type
_entity.pdbx_description
1 polymer ?
#
loop_
_entity_poly.entity_id
_entity_poly.type
_entity_poly.pdbx_seq_one_letter_code
_entity_poly.pdbx_strand_id
1 'polypeptide(L)'
;MKFVTLTVIMSLLGTNMALVLNRKTGGAAVPLDVQEVACEMPRACDMSKYSDWYRVGSTCVKYFKTPLNFSMAEMECRSAAPSGHLVSVHNCMVNSDVLCLVKKHNPQNLRFWLGGFELFQSGQYMWTDGSKWDFEEWTPGEPISRWTNREDCVEMNWSHVGKWNDDTCSKKKGYMCAFKRSHSSLDGAV
;
A
#
# COMPACT_ATOMS: atom_id res chain seq x y z
N MET A 1 -39.75 2.99 -13.69
CA MET A 1 -38.82 3.90 -12.96
C MET A 1 -38.53 5.10 -13.86
N LYS A 2 -38.73 6.33 -13.38
CA LYS A 2 -38.37 7.55 -14.13
C LYS A 2 -37.04 8.09 -13.60
N PHE A 3 -36.09 8.35 -14.49
CA PHE A 3 -34.83 9.00 -14.17
C PHE A 3 -34.88 10.43 -14.71
N VAL A 4 -34.46 11.39 -13.91
CA VAL A 4 -34.24 12.77 -14.36
C VAL A 4 -32.74 12.92 -14.60
N THR A 5 -32.37 13.17 -15.84
CA THR A 5 -30.97 13.36 -16.25
C THR A 5 -30.70 14.86 -16.36
N LEU A 6 -29.71 15.35 -15.61
CA LEU A 6 -29.19 16.71 -15.75
C LEU A 6 -27.79 16.63 -16.34
N THR A 7 -27.59 17.26 -17.49
CA THR A 7 -26.29 17.33 -18.16
C THR A 7 -25.73 18.73 -17.97
N VAL A 8 -24.59 18.84 -17.30
CA VAL A 8 -23.88 20.10 -17.14
C VAL A 8 -22.66 20.06 -18.06
N ILE A 9 -22.62 20.98 -19.01
CA ILE A 9 -21.49 21.12 -19.94
C ILE A 9 -20.55 22.16 -19.35
N MET A 10 -19.31 21.75 -19.09
CA MET A 10 -18.26 22.67 -18.67
C MET A 10 -17.18 22.75 -19.74
N SER A 11 -16.83 23.98 -20.12
CA SER A 11 -15.79 24.28 -21.09
C SER A 11 -14.54 24.71 -20.33
N LEU A 12 -13.56 23.82 -20.25
CA LEU A 12 -12.24 24.13 -19.68
C LEU A 12 -11.19 23.90 -20.76
N LEU A 13 -10.36 24.92 -20.99
CA LEU A 13 -9.24 24.88 -21.93
C LEU A 13 -9.64 24.41 -23.35
N GLY A 14 -10.78 24.87 -23.85
CA GLY A 14 -11.22 24.63 -25.23
C GLY A 14 -11.77 23.22 -25.51
N THR A 15 -11.92 22.37 -24.49
CA THR A 15 -12.63 21.09 -24.61
C THR A 15 -13.91 21.12 -23.78
N ASN A 16 -15.00 20.58 -24.35
CA ASN A 16 -16.29 20.45 -23.66
C ASN A 16 -16.37 19.08 -23.02
N MET A 17 -16.39 19.03 -21.69
CA MET A 17 -16.75 17.82 -20.95
C MET A 17 -18.18 17.95 -20.44
N ALA A 18 -18.96 16.88 -20.59
CA ALA A 18 -20.31 16.79 -20.06
C ALA A 18 -20.32 15.92 -18.80
N LEU A 19 -20.71 16.49 -17.68
CA LEU A 19 -21.02 15.74 -16.47
C LEU A 19 -22.51 15.39 -16.50
N VAL A 20 -22.83 14.11 -16.58
CA VAL A 20 -24.22 13.62 -16.63
C VAL A 20 -24.61 13.09 -15.25
N LEU A 21 -25.52 13.79 -14.58
CA LEU A 21 -26.05 13.42 -13.27
C LEU A 21 -27.47 12.85 -13.42
N ASN A 22 -27.68 11.61 -12.97
CA ASN A 22 -28.97 10.96 -13.00
C ASN A 22 -29.58 10.88 -11.59
N ARG A 23 -30.77 11.45 -11.40
CA ARG A 23 -31.51 11.35 -10.13
C ARG A 23 -32.77 10.50 -10.31
N LYS A 24 -32.92 9.48 -9.48
CA LYS A 24 -34.11 8.61 -9.41
C LYS A 24 -35.12 9.25 -8.46
N THR A 25 -36.28 9.66 -8.96
CA THR A 25 -37.35 10.25 -8.13
C THR A 25 -38.35 9.16 -7.73
N GLY A 26 -38.49 8.88 -6.42
CA GLY A 26 -39.57 8.01 -5.90
C GLY A 26 -39.21 7.00 -4.79
N GLY A 27 -38.16 7.23 -4.00
CA GLY A 27 -37.86 6.45 -2.80
C GLY A 27 -37.38 7.37 -1.68
N ALA A 28 -37.57 6.96 -0.43
CA ALA A 28 -37.03 7.65 0.75
C ALA A 28 -35.58 8.06 0.49
N ALA A 29 -35.15 9.21 1.02
CA ALA A 29 -33.77 9.65 0.95
C ALA A 29 -32.88 8.60 1.62
N VAL A 30 -32.38 7.67 0.82
CA VAL A 30 -31.22 6.87 1.19
C VAL A 30 -30.07 7.87 1.19
N PRO A 31 -29.30 8.01 2.28
CA PRO A 31 -28.05 8.75 2.24
C PRO A 31 -27.26 8.31 1.01
N LEU A 32 -26.55 9.23 0.35
CA LEU A 32 -25.55 8.83 -0.63
C LEU A 32 -24.58 7.91 0.10
N ASP A 33 -24.79 6.61 -0.04
CA ASP A 33 -23.82 5.60 0.29
C ASP A 33 -22.67 5.87 -0.68
N VAL A 34 -21.73 6.70 -0.23
CA VAL A 34 -20.35 6.54 -0.65
C VAL A 34 -20.04 5.14 -0.18
N GLN A 35 -20.31 4.16 -1.05
CA GLN A 35 -19.72 2.84 -0.91
C GLN A 35 -18.23 3.16 -0.74
N GLU A 36 -17.74 3.10 0.49
CA GLU A 36 -16.32 2.96 0.74
C GLU A 36 -15.90 1.91 -0.27
N VAL A 37 -14.99 2.25 -1.19
CA VAL A 37 -14.46 1.27 -2.12
C VAL A 37 -13.83 0.22 -1.23
N ALA A 38 -14.61 -0.82 -0.93
CA ALA A 38 -14.24 -1.86 0.00
C ALA A 38 -13.01 -2.49 -0.64
N CYS A 39 -11.89 -2.39 0.06
CA CYS A 39 -10.63 -2.80 -0.54
C CYS A 39 -10.75 -4.27 -0.97
N GLU A 40 -10.53 -4.54 -2.26
CA GLU A 40 -10.58 -5.91 -2.78
C GLU A 40 -9.44 -6.69 -2.13
N MET A 41 -9.81 -7.57 -1.19
CA MET A 41 -8.82 -8.34 -0.44
C MET A 41 -7.99 -9.19 -1.39
N PRO A 42 -6.64 -9.10 -1.32
CA PRO A 42 -5.80 -9.97 -2.11
C PRO A 42 -6.11 -11.45 -1.82
N ARG A 43 -5.89 -12.31 -2.80
CA ARG A 43 -6.10 -13.76 -2.63
C ARG A 43 -5.01 -14.36 -1.73
N ALA A 44 -5.23 -15.56 -1.22
CA ALA A 44 -4.20 -16.30 -0.51
C ALA A 44 -2.97 -16.55 -1.39
N CYS A 45 -1.79 -16.61 -0.79
CA CYS A 45 -0.58 -17.07 -1.43
C CYS A 45 -0.72 -18.58 -1.69
N ASP A 46 -0.70 -18.96 -2.97
CA ASP A 46 -0.89 -20.36 -3.42
C ASP A 46 0.39 -21.18 -3.19
N MET A 47 0.75 -21.37 -1.91
CA MET A 47 1.88 -22.13 -1.41
C MET A 47 1.52 -22.75 -0.06
N SER A 48 1.62 -24.07 0.07
CA SER A 48 1.15 -24.82 1.25
C SER A 48 1.74 -24.33 2.59
N LYS A 49 3.02 -23.93 2.62
CA LYS A 49 3.68 -23.39 3.83
C LYS A 49 3.27 -21.95 4.16
N TYR A 50 2.68 -21.22 3.22
CA TYR A 50 2.35 -19.80 3.31
C TYR A 50 0.87 -19.53 3.04
N SER A 51 -0.01 -20.47 3.37
CA SER A 51 -1.45 -20.36 3.12
C SER A 51 -2.13 -19.22 3.88
N ASP A 52 -1.50 -18.70 4.94
CA ASP A 52 -1.92 -17.54 5.71
C ASP A 52 -1.31 -16.21 5.22
N TRP A 53 -0.55 -16.25 4.12
CA TRP A 53 -0.04 -15.08 3.40
C TRP A 53 -0.96 -14.72 2.24
N TYR A 54 -0.79 -13.52 1.72
CA TYR A 54 -1.60 -12.95 0.65
C TYR A 54 -0.75 -12.73 -0.59
N ARG A 55 -1.31 -12.97 -1.78
CA ARG A 55 -0.64 -12.72 -3.05
C ARG A 55 -0.85 -11.27 -3.46
N VAL A 56 0.24 -10.51 -3.59
CA VAL A 56 0.24 -9.14 -4.11
C VAL A 56 1.19 -9.09 -5.30
N GLY A 57 0.63 -8.97 -6.51
CA GLY A 57 1.40 -9.13 -7.75
C GLY A 57 2.10 -10.51 -7.85
N SER A 58 3.45 -10.48 -7.91
CA SER A 58 4.31 -11.67 -7.94
C SER A 58 4.90 -12.06 -6.59
N THR A 59 4.61 -11.29 -5.52
CA THR A 59 5.09 -11.54 -4.17
C THR A 59 3.99 -12.15 -3.31
N CYS A 60 4.42 -12.81 -2.23
CA CYS A 60 3.55 -13.16 -1.13
C CYS A 60 3.88 -12.26 0.06
N VAL A 61 2.85 -11.70 0.67
CA VAL A 61 2.96 -10.72 1.74
C VAL A 61 2.16 -11.11 2.98
N LYS A 62 2.61 -10.68 4.15
CA LYS A 62 1.88 -10.85 5.40
C LYS A 62 2.12 -9.68 6.34
N TYR A 63 1.03 -9.19 6.93
CA TYR A 63 1.07 -8.15 7.95
C TYR A 63 1.32 -8.76 9.35
N PHE A 64 2.22 -8.14 10.09
CA PHE A 64 2.54 -8.47 11.47
C PHE A 64 2.17 -7.28 12.37
N LYS A 65 1.21 -7.52 13.27
CA LYS A 65 0.67 -6.49 14.16
C LYS A 65 1.60 -6.12 15.32
N THR A 66 2.45 -7.05 15.76
CA THR A 66 3.37 -6.86 16.90
C THR A 66 4.38 -5.76 16.59
N PRO A 67 4.38 -4.62 17.31
CA PRO A 67 5.20 -3.49 16.91
C PRO A 67 6.71 -3.71 17.11
N LEU A 68 7.50 -3.50 16.06
CA LEU A 68 8.96 -3.56 16.08
C LEU A 68 9.57 -2.29 15.48
N ASN A 69 10.82 -2.01 15.85
CA ASN A 69 11.60 -1.01 15.13
C ASN A 69 11.99 -1.54 13.75
N PHE A 70 12.42 -0.66 12.85
CA PHE A 70 12.63 -1.00 11.44
C PHE A 70 13.60 -2.17 11.26
N SER A 71 14.77 -2.11 11.90
CA SER A 71 15.81 -3.15 11.77
C SER A 71 15.36 -4.51 12.32
N MET A 72 14.62 -4.52 13.44
CA MET A 72 14.04 -5.76 13.98
C MET A 72 12.93 -6.30 13.07
N ALA A 73 12.08 -5.44 12.51
CA ALA A 73 11.02 -5.84 11.58
C ALA A 73 11.61 -6.47 10.31
N GLU A 74 12.68 -5.89 9.75
CA GLU A 74 13.41 -6.46 8.61
C GLU A 74 14.01 -7.84 8.96
N MET A 75 14.61 -7.99 10.15
CA MET A 75 15.15 -9.27 10.61
C MET A 75 14.07 -10.34 10.77
N GLU A 76 12.90 -9.97 11.29
CA GLU A 76 11.74 -10.87 11.36
C GLU A 76 11.28 -11.30 9.97
N CYS A 77 11.23 -10.38 9.00
CA CYS A 77 10.85 -10.73 7.62
C CYS A 77 11.82 -11.70 6.96
N ARG A 78 13.13 -11.54 7.19
CA ARG A 78 14.16 -12.49 6.73
C ARG A 78 14.02 -13.87 7.35
N SER A 79 13.49 -13.94 8.57
CA SER A 79 13.28 -15.21 9.29
C SER A 79 11.95 -15.87 8.91
N ALA A 80 10.92 -15.08 8.60
CA ALA A 80 9.57 -15.56 8.33
C ALA A 80 9.41 -16.22 6.95
N ALA A 81 10.22 -15.84 5.96
CA ALA A 81 10.08 -16.31 4.57
C ALA A 81 11.44 -16.40 3.84
N PRO A 82 11.56 -17.27 2.81
CA PRO A 82 12.78 -17.39 2.02
C PRO A 82 13.07 -16.09 1.28
N SER A 83 14.27 -15.54 1.48
CA SER A 83 14.65 -14.23 0.93
C SER A 83 13.60 -13.15 1.26
N GLY A 84 13.02 -13.24 2.46
CA GLY A 84 11.98 -12.34 2.93
C GLY A 84 12.56 -11.00 3.36
N HIS A 85 11.83 -9.94 3.07
CA HIS A 85 12.18 -8.56 3.41
C HIS A 85 10.92 -7.81 3.82
N LEU A 86 11.07 -6.63 4.41
CA LEU A 86 9.97 -5.67 4.46
C LEU A 86 9.46 -5.36 3.05
N VAL A 87 8.16 -5.11 2.90
CA VAL A 87 7.50 -4.99 1.60
C VAL A 87 7.98 -3.76 0.81
N SER A 88 8.33 -3.99 -0.46
CA SER A 88 8.57 -2.96 -1.47
C SER A 88 7.28 -2.66 -2.25
N VAL A 89 7.10 -1.41 -2.68
CA VAL A 89 5.90 -0.96 -3.40
C VAL A 89 6.32 -0.30 -4.72
N HIS A 90 5.82 -0.85 -5.83
CA HIS A 90 6.25 -0.48 -7.19
C HIS A 90 5.13 0.07 -8.08
N ASN A 91 3.91 0.20 -7.55
CA ASN A 91 2.78 0.80 -8.24
C ASN A 91 1.60 1.02 -7.27
N CYS A 92 0.59 1.77 -7.74
CA CYS A 92 -0.61 2.09 -6.99
C CYS A 92 -1.45 0.87 -6.59
N MET A 93 -1.46 -0.21 -7.40
CA MET A 93 -2.20 -1.43 -7.08
C MET A 93 -1.59 -2.14 -5.87
N VAL A 94 -0.27 -2.33 -5.86
CA VAL A 94 0.45 -2.87 -4.69
C VAL A 94 0.23 -1.98 -3.46
N ASN A 95 0.30 -0.66 -3.63
CA ASN A 95 0.06 0.29 -2.53
C ASN A 95 -1.35 0.14 -1.91
N SER A 96 -2.36 -0.02 -2.76
CA SER A 96 -3.74 -0.27 -2.33
C SER A 96 -3.91 -1.64 -1.65
N ASP A 97 -3.28 -2.68 -2.19
CA ASP A 97 -3.35 -4.04 -1.64
C ASP A 97 -2.74 -4.12 -0.24
N VAL A 98 -1.57 -3.51 -0.01
CA VAL A 98 -0.96 -3.50 1.33
C VAL A 98 -1.79 -2.69 2.32
N LEU A 99 -2.38 -1.56 1.90
CA LEU A 99 -3.32 -0.79 2.72
C LEU A 99 -4.54 -1.63 3.11
N CYS A 100 -5.10 -2.38 2.16
CA CYS A 100 -6.23 -3.28 2.35
C CYS A 100 -5.96 -4.31 3.46
N LEU A 101 -4.80 -4.95 3.39
CA LEU A 101 -4.38 -5.96 4.38
C LEU A 101 -4.31 -5.37 5.79
N VAL A 102 -3.75 -4.16 5.95
CA VAL A 102 -3.64 -3.52 7.27
C VAL A 102 -5.01 -3.10 7.79
N LYS A 103 -5.89 -2.54 6.94
CA LYS A 103 -7.28 -2.23 7.32
C LYS A 103 -8.03 -3.45 7.85
N LYS A 104 -7.85 -4.62 7.23
CA LYS A 104 -8.46 -5.87 7.69
C LYS A 104 -7.88 -6.35 9.03
N HIS A 105 -6.55 -6.38 9.15
CA HIS A 105 -5.88 -7.04 10.28
C HIS A 105 -5.65 -6.13 11.49
N ASN A 106 -5.70 -4.80 11.30
CA ASN A 106 -5.51 -3.82 12.36
C ASN A 106 -6.27 -2.50 12.10
N PRO A 107 -7.62 -2.53 12.03
CA PRO A 107 -8.42 -1.35 11.69
C PRO A 107 -8.24 -0.17 12.66
N GLN A 108 -7.77 -0.42 13.89
CA GLN A 108 -7.56 0.59 14.92
C GLN A 108 -6.22 1.34 14.79
N ASN A 109 -5.26 0.80 14.05
CA ASN A 109 -3.98 1.44 13.82
C ASN A 109 -3.41 1.01 12.47
N LEU A 110 -3.52 1.91 11.50
CA LEU A 110 -3.12 1.65 10.12
C LEU A 110 -1.65 1.97 9.84
N ARG A 111 -0.88 2.45 10.82
CA ARG A 111 0.54 2.78 10.64
C ARG A 111 1.40 1.53 10.66
N PHE A 112 2.26 1.39 9.65
CA PHE A 112 3.17 0.26 9.54
C PHE A 112 4.40 0.58 8.72
N TRP A 113 5.47 -0.18 8.96
CA TRP A 113 6.71 -0.11 8.17
C TRP A 113 6.55 -0.76 6.79
N LEU A 114 7.01 -0.03 5.78
CA LEU A 114 7.41 -0.57 4.48
C LEU A 114 8.91 -0.89 4.51
N GLY A 115 9.47 -1.44 3.43
CA GLY A 115 10.90 -1.73 3.34
C GLY A 115 11.77 -0.57 2.89
N GLY A 116 11.24 0.65 2.87
CA GLY A 116 11.94 1.82 2.35
C GLY A 116 12.80 2.46 3.42
N PHE A 117 13.98 2.93 3.05
CA PHE A 117 14.87 3.69 3.94
C PHE A 117 15.75 4.65 3.15
N GLU A 118 16.18 5.73 3.79
CA GLU A 118 17.08 6.71 3.20
C GLU A 118 18.56 6.27 3.30
N LEU A 119 19.30 6.43 2.21
CA LEU A 119 20.74 6.22 2.17
C LEU A 119 21.49 7.41 2.74
N PHE A 120 22.20 7.21 3.85
CA PHE A 120 23.24 8.14 4.35
C PHE A 120 22.82 9.62 4.37
N GLN A 121 21.55 9.93 4.63
CA GLN A 121 21.02 11.30 4.68
C GLN A 121 21.20 12.06 3.35
N SER A 122 21.16 11.35 2.22
CA SER A 122 21.37 11.91 0.88
C SER A 122 20.10 12.42 0.20
N GLY A 123 18.93 12.18 0.80
CA GLY A 123 17.61 12.33 0.18
C GLY A 123 17.28 11.24 -0.84
N GLN A 124 18.10 10.18 -0.95
CA GLN A 124 17.86 9.04 -1.84
C GLN A 124 17.35 7.84 -1.03
N TYR A 125 16.27 7.21 -1.51
CA TYR A 125 15.66 6.06 -0.86
C TYR A 125 15.95 4.75 -1.59
N MET A 126 15.98 3.66 -0.83
CA MET A 126 16.12 2.29 -1.33
C MET A 126 15.17 1.34 -0.61
N TRP A 127 14.86 0.22 -1.26
CA TRP A 127 14.15 -0.90 -0.65
C TRP A 127 15.14 -1.89 -0.03
N THR A 128 14.80 -2.48 1.13
CA THR A 128 15.64 -3.49 1.81
C THR A 128 15.81 -4.78 1.01
N ASP A 129 14.90 -5.07 0.07
CA ASP A 129 14.98 -6.21 -0.84
C ASP A 129 15.88 -5.96 -2.08
N GLY A 130 16.48 -4.77 -2.19
CA GLY A 130 17.35 -4.36 -3.30
C GLY A 130 16.61 -4.09 -4.62
N SER A 131 15.28 -4.06 -4.62
CA SER A 131 14.49 -3.66 -5.78
C SER A 131 14.64 -2.17 -6.09
N LYS A 132 14.23 -1.75 -7.30
CA LYS A 132 14.36 -0.36 -7.74
C LYS A 132 13.40 0.53 -6.96
N TRP A 133 13.88 1.72 -6.60
CA TRP A 133 13.04 2.79 -6.10
C TRP A 133 12.38 3.52 -7.28
N ASP A 134 11.22 3.04 -7.73
CA ASP A 134 10.57 3.44 -9.00
C ASP A 134 9.11 3.88 -8.85
N PHE A 135 8.59 3.90 -7.62
CA PHE A 135 7.26 4.36 -7.28
C PHE A 135 7.31 5.08 -5.94
N GLU A 136 6.52 6.14 -5.83
CA GLU A 136 6.44 6.97 -4.64
C GLU A 136 5.00 7.42 -4.41
N GLU A 137 4.56 7.39 -3.16
CA GLU A 137 3.22 7.78 -2.77
C GLU A 137 3.27 8.64 -1.49
N TRP A 138 4.21 9.58 -1.46
CA TRP A 138 4.43 10.46 -0.31
C TRP A 138 3.20 11.30 0.04
N THR A 139 3.08 11.60 1.33
CA THR A 139 2.22 12.67 1.83
C THR A 139 2.66 14.01 1.22
N PRO A 140 1.73 14.92 0.87
CA PRO A 140 2.12 16.25 0.37
C PRO A 140 3.07 16.96 1.34
N GLY A 141 4.27 17.30 0.89
CA GLY A 141 5.31 17.93 1.70
C GLY A 141 6.38 16.97 2.24
N GLU A 142 6.18 15.66 2.12
CA GLU A 142 7.19 14.64 2.42
C GLU A 142 8.01 14.25 1.17
N PRO A 143 9.22 13.70 1.35
CA PRO A 143 9.92 13.53 2.63
C PRO A 143 10.54 14.82 3.17
N ILE A 144 10.34 15.12 4.46
CA ILE A 144 10.95 16.27 5.16
C ILE A 144 12.43 15.98 5.54
N SER A 145 12.88 14.72 5.49
CA SER A 145 14.22 14.25 5.91
C SER A 145 15.42 15.05 5.41
N ARG A 146 15.32 15.78 4.28
CA ARG A 146 16.40 16.61 3.71
C ARG A 146 17.04 17.61 4.70
N TRP A 147 16.45 17.81 5.88
CA TRP A 147 16.85 18.83 6.84
C TRP A 147 17.21 18.34 8.26
N THR A 148 17.08 17.05 8.60
CA THR A 148 17.05 16.63 10.02
C THR A 148 18.19 15.75 10.54
N ASN A 149 19.14 15.30 9.71
CA ASN A 149 20.26 14.42 10.09
C ASN A 149 19.83 13.13 10.83
N ARG A 150 18.67 12.56 10.51
CA ARG A 150 18.14 11.32 11.13
C ARG A 150 18.16 10.15 10.15
N GLU A 151 18.12 8.93 10.68
CA GLU A 151 17.86 7.74 9.87
C GLU A 151 16.36 7.65 9.61
N ASP A 152 15.99 7.81 8.34
CA ASP A 152 14.62 8.01 7.92
C ASP A 152 14.11 6.77 7.18
N CYS A 153 13.19 6.07 7.85
CA CYS A 153 12.57 4.82 7.40
C CYS A 153 11.14 5.07 6.96
N VAL A 154 10.68 4.35 5.95
CA VAL A 154 9.40 4.62 5.31
C VAL A 154 8.27 3.88 6.00
N GLU A 155 7.30 4.64 6.51
CA GLU A 155 6.01 4.14 6.97
C GLU A 155 4.88 4.54 6.02
N MET A 156 3.72 3.89 6.18
CA MET A 156 2.46 4.30 5.55
C MET A 156 1.44 4.74 6.61
N ASN A 157 0.50 5.61 6.21
CA ASN A 157 -0.66 6.05 7.00
C ASN A 157 -0.35 6.92 8.22
N TRP A 158 0.70 7.75 8.19
CA TRP A 158 0.95 8.69 9.29
C TRP A 158 -0.14 9.77 9.39
N SER A 159 -0.37 10.50 8.30
CA SER A 159 -1.31 11.64 8.24
C SER A 159 -2.35 11.51 7.14
N HIS A 160 -2.02 10.85 6.02
CA HIS A 160 -2.93 10.58 4.91
C HIS A 160 -3.05 9.07 4.64
N VAL A 161 -4.28 8.63 4.39
CA VAL A 161 -4.58 7.22 4.09
C VAL A 161 -3.89 6.80 2.81
N GLY A 162 -3.15 5.69 2.86
CA GLY A 162 -2.39 5.10 1.75
C GLY A 162 -1.11 5.83 1.39
N LYS A 163 -0.82 6.98 2.01
CA LYS A 163 0.37 7.78 1.72
C LYS A 163 1.53 7.42 2.62
N TRP A 164 2.73 7.71 2.15
CA TRP A 164 3.97 7.42 2.83
C TRP A 164 4.43 8.62 3.66
N ASN A 165 5.26 8.31 4.65
CA ASN A 165 5.96 9.25 5.50
C ASN A 165 7.32 8.66 5.85
N ASP A 166 8.36 9.47 5.93
CA ASP A 166 9.59 9.11 6.60
C ASP A 166 9.46 9.35 8.11
N ASP A 167 9.83 8.34 8.90
CA ASP A 167 9.86 8.45 10.36
C ASP A 167 11.15 7.82 10.89
N THR A 168 11.52 8.23 12.10
CA THR A 168 12.74 7.74 12.76
C THR A 168 12.68 6.22 12.90
N CYS A 169 13.67 5.52 12.35
CA CYS A 169 13.73 4.05 12.29
C CYS A 169 13.61 3.33 13.65
N SER A 170 13.91 4.01 14.76
CA SER A 170 13.81 3.48 16.13
C SER A 170 12.38 3.35 16.66
N LYS A 171 11.39 3.99 16.02
CA LYS A 171 9.98 3.91 16.40
C LYS A 171 9.45 2.49 16.19
N LYS A 172 8.53 2.05 17.04
CA LYS A 172 7.91 0.72 16.91
C LYS A 172 6.58 0.81 16.19
N LYS A 173 6.39 0.00 15.14
CA LYS A 173 5.16 -0.06 14.34
C LYS A 173 4.88 -1.51 13.93
N GLY A 174 3.64 -1.79 13.52
CA GLY A 174 3.38 -3.00 12.75
C GLY A 174 4.19 -2.97 11.46
N TYR A 175 4.32 -4.10 10.78
CA TYR A 175 5.17 -4.20 9.59
C TYR A 175 4.62 -5.24 8.62
N MET A 176 5.02 -5.16 7.37
CA MET A 176 4.60 -6.11 6.35
C MET A 176 5.80 -6.75 5.70
N CYS A 177 5.85 -8.08 5.78
CA CYS A 177 6.89 -8.86 5.13
C CYS A 177 6.44 -9.28 3.74
N ALA A 178 7.39 -9.41 2.83
CA ALA A 178 7.20 -9.85 1.46
C ALA A 178 8.33 -10.81 1.05
N PHE A 179 8.00 -11.75 0.18
CA PHE A 179 9.00 -12.53 -0.55
C PHE A 179 8.53 -12.82 -1.97
N LYS A 180 9.47 -12.95 -2.90
CA LYS A 180 9.16 -13.36 -4.27
C LYS A 180 8.85 -14.85 -4.29
N ARG A 181 7.77 -15.23 -4.96
CA ARG A 181 7.53 -16.64 -5.28
C ARG A 181 8.68 -17.09 -6.18
N SER A 182 9.39 -18.15 -5.81
CA SER A 182 10.29 -18.78 -6.77
C SER A 182 9.41 -19.33 -7.90
N HIS A 183 9.76 -19.02 -9.14
CA HIS A 183 9.26 -19.79 -10.28
C HIS A 183 9.88 -21.18 -10.15
N SER A 184 9.27 -22.07 -9.37
CA SER A 184 9.53 -23.49 -9.53
C SER A 184 9.08 -23.86 -10.93
N SER A 185 10.06 -23.99 -11.83
CA SER A 185 10.08 -24.77 -13.07
C SER A 185 8.91 -25.76 -13.21
N LEU A 186 7.75 -25.27 -13.65
CA LEU A 186 6.64 -26.11 -14.13
C LEU A 186 6.54 -26.13 -15.66
N ASP A 187 7.47 -25.48 -16.37
CA ASP A 187 7.51 -25.44 -17.85
C ASP A 187 8.68 -26.24 -18.46
N GLY A 188 9.22 -27.23 -17.74
CA GLY A 188 10.44 -27.97 -18.15
C GLY A 188 10.27 -29.45 -18.47
N ALA A 189 9.04 -29.96 -18.64
CA ALA A 189 8.79 -31.36 -18.98
C ALA A 189 7.80 -31.47 -20.14
N VAL A 190 8.31 -31.33 -21.36
CA VAL A 190 7.86 -32.06 -22.57
C VAL A 190 9.10 -32.32 -23.42
#